data_AF-D8TVB1-F1
#
_entry.id   AF-D8TVB1-F1
#
_cell.length_a   1.000
_cell.length_b   1.000
_cell.length_c   1.000
_cell.angle_alpha   90.00
_cell.angle_beta   90.00
_cell.angle_gamma   90.00
#
_symmetry.space_group_name_H-M   'P 1'
#
loop_
_entity.id
_entity.type
_entity.pdbx_description
1 polymer ?
#
loop_
_entity_poly.entity_id
_entity_poly.type
_entity_poly.pdbx_seq_one_letter_code
_entity_poly.pdbx_strand_id
1 'polypeptide(L)'
;MYVRSVGAGSAEGGLDAANILKPALARGSLRCIGATTLDEYRKHVESDPAFARRFQSVLVEEPGEAEVVSWLRGLAPRYQQHHGVRFTEGALRAAATCAAR
;
A
#
# COMPACT_ATOMS: atom_id res chain seq x y z
N MET A 1 13.89 -1.75 -5.39
CA MET A 1 13.41 -3.07 -5.87
C MET A 1 11.92 -3.14 -5.61
N TYR A 2 11.11 -2.92 -6.65
CA TYR A 2 9.65 -2.91 -6.60
C TYR A 2 9.18 -4.37 -6.72
N VAL A 3 8.50 -4.93 -5.72
CA VAL A 3 7.81 -6.23 -5.86
C VAL A 3 6.32 -5.93 -5.93
N ARG A 4 5.78 -5.98 -7.16
CA ARG A 4 4.35 -6.04 -7.42
C ARG A 4 3.91 -7.51 -7.31
N SER A 5 2.69 -7.71 -6.83
CA SER A 5 1.88 -8.94 -6.79
C SER A 5 2.29 -10.06 -5.81
N VAL A 6 1.68 -10.04 -4.62
CA VAL A 6 1.04 -11.21 -4.00
C VAL A 6 -0.20 -10.66 -3.27
N GLY A 7 -1.36 -10.68 -3.93
CA GLY A 7 -2.59 -10.15 -3.31
C GLY A 7 -3.83 -10.04 -4.21
N ALA A 8 -3.68 -10.15 -5.54
CA ALA A 8 -4.84 -10.31 -6.42
C ALA A 8 -5.10 -11.81 -6.61
N GLY A 9 -5.92 -12.40 -5.74
CA GLY A 9 -6.13 -13.84 -5.79
C GLY A 9 -7.14 -14.42 -4.82
N SER A 10 -8.24 -13.73 -4.53
CA SER A 10 -9.49 -14.42 -4.19
C SER A 10 -10.09 -15.02 -5.47
N ALA A 11 -9.37 -15.95 -6.08
CA ALA A 11 -9.86 -16.78 -7.17
C ALA A 11 -9.89 -18.20 -6.63
N GLU A 12 -11.11 -18.71 -6.46
CA GLU A 12 -11.41 -20.11 -6.15
C GLU A 12 -10.46 -21.03 -6.93
N GLY A 13 -9.56 -21.73 -6.24
CA GLY A 13 -8.72 -22.78 -6.83
C GLY A 13 -7.23 -22.44 -7.07
N GLY A 14 -6.74 -21.25 -6.71
CA GLY A 14 -5.29 -21.02 -6.64
C GLY A 14 -4.67 -21.86 -5.52
N LEU A 15 -3.55 -22.55 -5.78
CA LEU A 15 -2.75 -23.19 -4.71
C LEU A 15 -2.68 -22.24 -3.52
N ASP A 16 -2.96 -22.76 -2.32
CA ASP A 16 -2.91 -21.99 -1.07
C ASP A 16 -1.47 -21.50 -0.84
N ALA A 17 -1.14 -20.39 -1.49
CA ALA A 17 0.19 -19.81 -1.52
C ALA A 17 0.66 -19.45 -0.11
N ALA A 18 -0.28 -19.23 0.81
CA ALA A 18 0.02 -19.01 2.21
C ALA A 18 0.72 -20.23 2.84
N ASN A 19 0.25 -21.47 2.57
CA ASN A 19 0.88 -22.68 3.10
C ASN A 19 2.28 -22.94 2.52
N ILE A 20 2.54 -22.48 1.31
CA ILE A 20 3.86 -22.59 0.67
C ILE A 20 4.82 -21.53 1.22
N LEU A 21 4.32 -20.32 1.50
CA LEU A 21 5.15 -19.19 1.97
C LEU A 21 5.42 -19.24 3.48
N LYS A 22 4.50 -19.79 4.29
CA LYS A 22 4.61 -19.91 5.75
C LYS A 22 5.95 -20.51 6.20
N PRO A 23 6.42 -21.66 5.66
CA PRO A 23 7.69 -22.26 6.08
C PRO A 23 8.91 -21.39 5.73
N ALA A 24 8.90 -20.73 4.57
CA ALA A 24 10.02 -19.88 4.12
C ALA A 24 10.11 -18.57 4.94
N LEU A 25 8.96 -18.01 5.32
CA LEU A 25 8.87 -16.84 6.19
C LEU A 25 9.27 -17.18 7.63
N ALA A 26 8.81 -18.32 8.16
CA ALA A 26 9.17 -18.78 9.50
C ALA A 26 10.68 -19.05 9.65
N ARG A 27 11.31 -19.62 8.61
CA ARG A 27 12.77 -19.84 8.56
C ARG A 27 13.58 -18.57 8.30
N GLY A 28 12.94 -17.46 7.92
CA GLY A 28 13.62 -16.21 7.58
C GLY A 28 14.42 -16.27 6.26
N SER A 29 14.22 -17.30 5.44
CA SER A 29 14.86 -17.46 4.14
C SER A 29 14.22 -16.60 3.05
N LEU A 30 13.04 -16.03 3.33
CA LEU A 30 12.32 -15.10 2.46
C LEU A 30 12.12 -13.78 3.19
N ARG A 31 12.50 -12.68 2.55
CA ARG A 31 12.16 -11.31 2.96
C ARG A 31 11.01 -10.82 2.09
N CYS A 32 9.96 -10.30 2.71
CA CYS A 32 8.85 -9.71 1.98
C CYS A 32 8.38 -8.42 2.66
N ILE A 33 7.65 -7.60 1.91
CA ILE A 33 6.91 -6.46 2.40
C ILE A 33 5.45 -6.74 2.05
N GLY A 34 4.58 -6.79 3.06
CA GLY A 34 3.14 -6.94 2.88
C GLY A 34 2.45 -5.57 2.96
N ALA A 35 1.36 -5.42 2.21
CA ALA A 35 0.44 -4.29 2.32
C ALA A 35 -0.97 -4.86 2.51
N THR A 36 -1.65 -4.42 3.56
CA THR A 36 -2.97 -4.94 3.96
C THR A 36 -3.74 -3.82 4.65
N THR A 37 -5.07 -3.95 4.69
CA THR A 37 -5.88 -3.11 5.57
C THR A 37 -5.72 -3.52 7.03
N LEU A 38 -6.06 -2.63 7.96
CA LEU A 38 -6.03 -2.90 9.40
C LEU A 38 -6.91 -4.09 9.80
N ASP A 39 -8.08 -4.22 9.18
CA ASP A 39 -9.03 -5.28 9.49
C ASP A 39 -8.54 -6.65 9.00
N GLU A 40 -7.96 -6.71 7.81
CA GLU A 40 -7.35 -7.93 7.28
C GLU A 40 -6.12 -8.35 8.07
N TYR A 41 -5.30 -7.38 8.53
CA TYR A 41 -4.14 -7.64 9.38
C TYR A 41 -4.55 -8.32 10.68
N ARG A 42 -5.55 -7.76 11.39
CA ARG A 42 -6.09 -8.33 12.63
C ARG A 42 -6.62 -9.75 12.44
N LYS A 43 -7.34 -9.98 11.33
CA LYS A 43 -7.99 -11.28 11.05
C LYS A 43 -7.02 -12.37 10.64
N HIS A 44 -5.96 -12.05 9.89
CA HIS A 44 -5.15 -13.08 9.20
C HIS A 44 -3.66 -13.10 9.59
N VAL A 45 -3.11 -12.00 10.10
CA VAL A 45 -1.67 -11.89 10.41
C VAL A 45 -1.44 -11.88 11.91
N GLU A 46 -2.20 -11.05 12.64
CA GLU A 46 -2.12 -10.96 14.09
C GLU A 46 -2.63 -12.22 14.80
N SER A 47 -3.63 -12.88 14.19
CA SER A 47 -4.23 -14.11 14.71
C SER A 47 -3.35 -15.35 14.53
N ASP A 48 -2.37 -15.34 13.60
CA ASP A 48 -1.45 -16.46 13.36
C ASP A 48 -0.12 -16.24 14.13
N PRO A 49 0.18 -17.06 15.16
CA PRO A 49 1.37 -16.88 15.99
C PRO A 49 2.70 -16.97 15.21
N ALA A 50 2.74 -17.66 14.07
CA ALA A 50 3.94 -17.78 13.26
C ALA A 50 4.27 -16.45 12.55
N PHE A 51 3.22 -15.72 12.12
CA PHE A 51 3.36 -14.45 11.42
C PHE A 51 3.51 -13.27 12.38
N ALA A 52 2.75 -13.23 13.47
CA ALA A 52 2.81 -12.15 14.47
C ALA A 52 4.22 -11.93 15.06
N ARG A 53 5.07 -12.98 15.08
CA ARG A 53 6.45 -12.91 15.58
C ARG A 53 7.49 -12.54 14.52
N ARG A 54 7.13 -12.53 13.23
CA ARG A 54 8.06 -12.36 12.11
C ARG A 54 7.77 -11.11 11.29
N PHE A 55 6.52 -10.67 11.25
CA PHE A 55 6.17 -9.38 10.67
C PHE A 55 6.32 -8.29 11.72
N GLN A 56 6.98 -7.21 11.33
CA GLN A 56 6.91 -5.95 12.04
C GLN A 56 5.82 -5.10 11.37
N SER A 57 4.77 -4.76 12.13
CA SER A 57 3.76 -3.85 11.63
C SER A 57 4.31 -2.43 11.56
N VAL A 58 4.08 -1.78 10.43
CA VAL A 58 4.31 -0.34 10.24
C VAL A 58 2.96 0.25 9.90
N LEU A 59 2.41 1.04 10.82
CA LEU A 59 1.17 1.75 10.58
C LEU A 59 1.45 2.88 9.58
N VAL A 60 0.69 2.89 8.49
CA VAL A 60 0.71 3.98 7.51
C VAL A 60 -0.55 4.79 7.75
N GLU A 61 -0.37 5.99 8.28
CA GLU A 61 -1.47 6.92 8.54
C GLU A 61 -1.90 7.63 7.25
N GLU A 62 -3.14 8.10 7.25
CA GLU A 62 -3.64 8.93 6.16
C GLU A 62 -2.90 10.28 6.16
N PRO A 63 -2.37 10.75 5.02
CA PRO A 63 -1.67 12.01 4.95
C PRO A 63 -2.63 13.19 5.17
N GLY A 64 -2.13 14.23 5.83
CA GLY A 64 -2.88 15.48 5.97
C GLY A 64 -2.97 16.26 4.66
N GLU A 65 -3.93 17.18 4.56
CA GLU A 65 -4.16 17.98 3.34
C GLU A 65 -2.88 18.70 2.84
N ALA A 66 -2.11 19.31 3.76
CA ALA A 66 -0.89 20.02 3.39
C ALA A 66 0.19 19.10 2.79
N GLU A 67 0.26 17.86 3.26
CA GLU A 67 1.18 16.84 2.74
C GLU A 67 0.74 16.37 1.36
N VAL A 68 -0.56 16.08 1.18
CA VAL A 68 -1.14 15.73 -0.13
C VAL A 68 -0.87 16.83 -1.16
N VAL A 69 -1.06 18.11 -0.81
CA VAL A 69 -0.74 19.23 -1.71
C VAL A 69 0.74 19.25 -2.09
N SER A 70 1.64 18.95 -1.16
CA SER A 70 3.08 18.84 -1.45
C SER A 70 3.38 17.70 -2.45
N TRP A 71 2.77 16.53 -2.26
CA TRP A 71 2.92 15.40 -3.18
C TRP A 71 2.38 15.74 -4.57
N LEU A 72 1.21 16.37 -4.63
CA LEU A 72 0.61 16.81 -5.90
C LEU A 72 1.50 17.81 -6.63
N ARG A 73 2.17 18.74 -5.94
CA ARG A 73 3.17 19.63 -6.56
C ARG A 73 4.34 18.85 -7.16
N GLY A 74 4.81 17.80 -6.49
CA GLY A 74 5.86 16.93 -7.01
C GLY A 74 5.45 16.14 -8.25
N LEU A 75 4.17 15.73 -8.32
CA LEU A 75 3.63 14.96 -9.44
C LEU A 75 3.17 15.84 -10.62
N ALA A 76 2.74 17.07 -10.34
CA ALA A 76 2.12 17.98 -11.30
C ALA A 76 2.94 18.16 -12.60
N PRO A 77 4.27 18.39 -12.58
CA PRO A 77 5.05 18.56 -13.82
C PRO A 77 4.90 17.40 -14.79
N ARG A 78 4.89 16.16 -14.29
CA ARG A 78 4.78 14.95 -15.10
C ARG A 78 3.40 14.83 -15.75
N TYR A 79 2.33 15.11 -15.00
CA TYR A 79 0.96 15.05 -15.52
C TYR A 79 0.66 16.22 -16.46
N GLN A 80 1.14 17.42 -16.15
CA GLN A 80 1.02 18.58 -17.03
C GLN A 80 1.66 18.33 -18.40
N GLN A 81 2.87 17.75 -18.42
CA GLN A 81 3.53 17.38 -19.67
C GLN A 81 2.73 16.33 -20.44
N HIS A 82 2.26 15.29 -19.74
CA HIS A 82 1.51 14.20 -20.36
C HIS A 82 0.19 14.67 -20.99
N HIS A 83 -0.51 15.61 -20.33
CA HIS A 83 -1.82 16.09 -20.77
C HIS A 83 -1.78 17.42 -21.54
N GLY A 84 -0.62 18.07 -21.64
CA GLY A 84 -0.49 19.38 -22.30
C GLY A 84 -1.23 20.52 -21.58
N VAL A 85 -1.44 20.40 -20.26
CA VAL A 85 -2.19 21.37 -19.45
C VAL A 85 -1.31 21.98 -18.36
N ARG A 86 -1.79 23.03 -17.71
CA ARG A 86 -1.21 23.58 -16.48
C ARG A 86 -2.22 23.49 -15.35
N PHE A 87 -1.77 23.02 -14.20
CA PHE A 87 -2.54 23.03 -12.96
C PHE A 87 -2.16 24.27 -12.17
N THR A 88 -3.17 25.01 -11.70
CA THR A 88 -2.95 26.14 -10.81
C THR A 88 -2.78 25.64 -9.37
N GLU A 89 -2.12 26.44 -8.52
CA GLU A 89 -2.02 26.13 -7.08
C GLU A 89 -3.40 25.96 -6.43
N GLY A 90 -4.39 26.74 -6.86
CA GLY A 90 -5.77 26.59 -6.39
C GLY A 90 -6.38 25.25 -6.77
N ALA A 91 -6.10 24.74 -7.98
CA ALA A 91 -6.59 23.43 -8.41
C ALA A 91 -5.95 22.28 -7.62
N LEU A 92 -4.66 22.36 -7.30
CA LEU A 92 -3.98 21.32 -6.49
C LEU A 92 -4.53 21.28 -5.05
N ARG A 93 -4.79 22.45 -4.45
CA ARG A 93 -5.45 22.53 -3.13
C ARG A 93 -6.87 21.99 -3.18
N ALA A 94 -7.67 22.45 -4.14
CA ALA A 94 -9.04 21.98 -4.31
C ALA A 94 -9.11 20.47 -4.52
N ALA A 95 -8.17 19.88 -5.27
CA ALA A 95 -8.09 18.43 -5.44
C ALA A 95 -7.85 17.71 -4.10
N ALA A 96 -6.93 18.21 -3.27
CA ALA A 96 -6.68 17.64 -1.95
C ALA A 96 -7.89 17.78 -1.01
N THR A 97 -8.54 18.95 -0.96
CA THR A 97 -9.71 19.19 -0.10
C THR A 97 -10.93 18.39 -0.55
N CYS A 98 -11.19 18.28 -1.86
CA CYS A 98 -12.37 17.59 -2.39
C CYS A 98 -12.26 16.07 -2.30
N ALA A 99 -11.06 15.50 -2.35
CA ALA A 99 -10.85 14.06 -2.23
C ALA A 99 -10.94 13.54 -0.78
N ALA A 100 -10.77 14.42 0.20
CA ALA A 100 -10.90 14.10 1.63
C ALA A 100 -12.35 14.14 2.14
N ARG A 101 -13.33 14.43 1.27
CA ARG A 101 -14.76 14.46 1.57
C ARG A 101 -15.45 13.21 1.04
#